data_AF-Q84F52-F1
#
_entry.id   AF-Q84F52-F1
#
_cell.length_a   1.000
_cell.length_b   1.000
_cell.length_c   1.000
_cell.angle_alpha   90.00
_cell.angle_beta   90.00
_cell.angle_gamma   90.00
#
_symmetry.space_group_name_H-M   'P 1'
#
loop_
_entity.id
_entity.type
_entity.pdbx_description
1 polymer ?
#
loop_
_entity_poly.entity_id
_entity_poly.type
_entity_poly.pdbx_seq_one_letter_code
_entity_poly.pdbx_strand_id
1 'polypeptide(L)' 'MNFGQNLYNWFLSNAQSLVLLAIVVIGLYLGFKREFSKLIGFLIIAIIAVGLVFNAAGVKDILLELFNRIIGA' A
#
# COMPACT_ATOMS: atom_id res chain seq x y z
N MET A 1 -1.81 -28.15 9.31
CA MET A 1 -1.51 -27.22 8.19
C MET A 1 -1.48 -25.82 8.75
N ASN A 2 -0.40 -25.05 8.53
CA ASN A 2 -0.21 -23.75 9.17
C ASN A 2 -0.90 -22.65 8.35
N PHE A 3 -2.23 -22.60 8.43
CA PHE A 3 -3.09 -21.72 7.62
C PHE A 3 -2.66 -20.25 7.67
N GLY A 4 -2.36 -19.72 8.86
CA GLY A 4 -1.97 -18.31 9.02
C GLY A 4 -0.69 -17.96 8.28
N GLN A 5 0.29 -18.86 8.25
CA GLN A 5 1.56 -18.63 7.56
C GLN A 5 1.39 -18.68 6.04
N ASN A 6 0.53 -19.57 5.55
CA ASN A 6 0.19 -19.64 4.13
C ASN A 6 -0.58 -18.40 3.66
N LEU A 7 -1.50 -17.89 4.47
CA LEU A 7 -2.25 -16.67 4.18
C LEU A 7 -1.35 -15.43 4.17
N TYR A 8 -0.43 -15.33 5.14
CA TYR A 8 0.54 -14.24 5.21
C TYR A 8 1.45 -14.21 3.97
N ASN A 9 1.99 -15.37 3.60
CA ASN A 9 2.84 -15.49 2.41
C ASN A 9 2.07 -15.16 1.12
N TRP A 10 0.83 -15.65 1.00
CA TRP A 10 -0.04 -15.31 -0.12
C TRP A 10 -0.33 -13.80 -0.18
N PHE A 11 -0.60 -13.16 0.95
CA PHE A 11 -0.87 -11.72 0.97
C PHE A 11 0.35 -10.92 0.54
N LEU A 12 1.53 -11.22 1.08
CA LEU A 12 2.77 -10.55 0.72
C LEU A 12 3.10 -10.71 -0.76
N SER A 13 2.95 -11.92 -1.33
CA SER A 13 3.24 -12.16 -2.74
C SER A 13 2.28 -11.45 -3.69
N ASN A 14 1.08 -11.09 -3.20
CA ASN A 14 0.02 -10.47 -4.02
C ASN A 14 -0.22 -8.99 -3.67
N ALA A 15 0.44 -8.43 -2.65
CA ALA A 15 0.18 -7.09 -2.13
C ALA A 15 0.25 -6.00 -3.21
N GLN A 16 1.22 -6.09 -4.12
CA GLN A 16 1.37 -5.14 -5.23
C GLN A 16 0.17 -5.16 -6.18
N SER A 17 -0.21 -6.34 -6.67
CA SER A 17 -1.34 -6.49 -7.59
C SER A 17 -2.68 -6.13 -6.93
N LEU A 18 -2.85 -6.47 -5.65
CA LEU A 18 -4.06 -6.14 -4.89
C LEU A 18 -4.22 -4.63 -4.68
N VAL A 19 -3.13 -3.92 -4.37
CA VAL A 19 -3.16 -2.47 -4.18
C VAL A 19 -3.48 -1.76 -5.49
N LEU A 20 -2.90 -2.18 -6.62
CA LEU A 20 -3.23 -1.64 -7.94
C LEU A 20 -4.71 -1.84 -8.28
N LEU A 21 -5.23 -3.05 -8.04
CA LEU A 21 -6.63 -3.37 -8.30
C LEU A 21 -7.57 -2.54 -7.42
N ALA A 22 -7.26 -2.38 -6.14
CA ALA A 22 -8.01 -1.52 -5.23
C ALA A 22 -8.01 -0.06 -5.70
N ILE A 23 -6.86 0.44 -6.19
CA ILE A 23 -6.75 1.80 -6.71
C ILE A 23 -7.68 2.01 -7.91
N VAL A 24 -7.66 1.07 -8.85
CA VAL A 24 -8.48 1.11 -10.06
C VAL A 24 -9.97 1.08 -9.70
N VAL A 25 -10.39 0.15 -8.84
CA VAL A 25 -11.80 0.01 -8.44
C VAL A 25 -12.33 1.27 -7.75
N ILE A 26 -11.56 1.84 -6.80
CA ILE A 26 -11.96 3.05 -6.09
C ILE A 26 -11.94 4.27 -7.02
N GLY A 27 -10.93 4.39 -7.88
CA GLY A 27 -10.84 5.47 -8.87
C GLY A 27 -12.04 5.47 -9.83
N LEU A 28 -12.42 4.30 -10.33
CA LEU A 28 -13.62 4.13 -11.16
C LEU A 28 -14.89 4.49 -10.39
N TYR A 29 -15.04 4.01 -9.15
CA TYR A 29 -16.20 4.31 -8.32
C TYR A 29 -16.38 5.82 -8.09
N LEU A 30 -15.31 6.52 -7.71
CA LEU A 30 -15.32 7.97 -7.50
C LEU A 30 -15.57 8.74 -8.80
N GLY A 31 -15.01 8.26 -9.91
CA GLY A 31 -15.23 8.81 -11.25
C GLY A 31 -16.70 8.71 -11.68
N PHE A 32 -17.32 7.55 -11.49
CA PHE A 32 -18.74 7.35 -11.79
C PHE A 32 -19.67 8.18 -10.92
N LYS A 33 -19.34 8.35 -9.64
CA LYS A 33 -20.12 9.18 -8.71
C LYS A 33 -19.94 10.69 -8.95
N ARG A 34 -19.05 11.08 -9.87
CA ARG A 34 -18.69 12.48 -10.18
C ARG A 34 -18.19 13.26 -8.94
N GLU A 35 -17.61 12.57 -7.97
CA GLU A 35 -17.05 13.18 -6.76
C GLU A 35 -15.61 13.67 -7.02
N PHE A 36 -15.43 14.61 -7.96
CA PHE A 36 -14.11 15.02 -8.45
C PHE A 36 -13.17 15.54 -7.36
N SER A 37 -13.70 16.25 -6.35
CA SER A 37 -12.89 16.71 -5.22
C SER A 37 -12.29 15.55 -4.41
N LYS A 38 -13.04 14.47 -4.22
CA LYS A 38 -12.55 13.27 -3.54
C LYS A 38 -11.63 12.45 -4.43
N LEU A 39 -11.86 12.44 -5.74
CA LEU A 39 -10.99 11.78 -6.71
C LEU A 39 -9.58 12.39 -6.74
N ILE A 40 -9.46 13.73 -6.70
CA ILE A 40 -8.16 14.40 -6.65
C ILE A 40 -7.41 14.03 -5.36
N GLY A 41 -8.07 14.10 -4.20
CA GLY A 41 -7.46 13.68 -2.93
C GLY A 41 -7.06 12.21 -2.92
N PHE A 42 -7.88 11.36 -3.54
CA PHE A 42 -7.60 9.93 -3.69
C PHE A 42 -6.37 9.68 -4.58
N LEU A 43 -6.20 10.40 -5.69
CA LEU A 43 -5.04 10.22 -6.59
C LEU A 43 -3.71 10.48 -5.88
N ILE A 44 -3.65 11.49 -5.00
CA ILE A 44 -2.44 11.79 -4.22
C ILE A 44 -2.09 10.61 -3.31
N ILE A 45 -3.08 10.08 -2.58
CA ILE A 45 -2.90 8.92 -1.69
C ILE A 45 -2.51 7.68 -2.49
N ALA A 46 -3.12 7.47 -3.66
CA ALA A 46 -2.84 6.35 -4.54
C ALA A 46 -1.38 6.37 -5.03
N ILE A 47 -0.84 7.54 -5.40
CA ILE A 47 0.57 7.69 -5.81
C ILE A 47 1.51 7.29 -4.67
N ILE A 48 1.23 7.74 -3.45
CA ILE A 48 2.03 7.40 -2.26
C ILE A 48 1.96 5.88 -2.01
N ALA A 49 0.77 5.29 -2.04
CA ALA A 49 0.58 3.86 -1.84
C ALA A 49 1.33 3.02 -2.88
N VAL A 50 1.31 3.42 -4.15
CA VAL A 50 2.09 2.78 -5.23
C VAL A 50 3.58 2.87 -4.94
N GLY A 51 4.10 4.06 -4.62
CA GLY A 51 5.53 4.23 -4.30
C GLY A 51 6.00 3.35 -3.14
N LEU A 52 5.18 3.23 -2.08
CA LEU A 52 5.49 2.42 -0.90
C LEU A 52 5.44 0.92 -1.21
N VAL A 53 4.41 0.45 -1.92
CA VAL A 53 4.20 -0.98 -2.17
C VAL A 53 5.19 -1.53 -3.19
N PHE A 54 5.61 -0.70 -4.17
CA PHE A 54 6.62 -1.09 -5.15
C PHE A 54 8.05 -1.07 -4.58
N ASN A 55 8.28 -0.35 -3.48
CA ASN A 55 9.55 -0.33 -2.77
C ASN A 55 9.42 -0.78 -1.29
N ALA A 56 8.71 -1.88 -1.06
CA ALA A 56 8.48 -2.39 0.29
C ALA A 56 9.79 -2.73 1.05
N ALA A 57 10.82 -3.17 0.33
CA ALA A 57 12.14 -3.46 0.90
C ALA A 57 12.82 -2.19 1.42
N GLY A 58 12.92 -1.14 0.59
CA GLY A 58 13.52 0.13 1.02
C GLY A 58 12.73 0.80 2.14
N VAL A 59 11.40 0.69 2.14
CA VAL A 59 10.56 1.19 3.24
C VAL A 59 10.85 0.45 4.54
N LYS A 60 10.96 -0.89 4.50
CA LYS A 60 11.34 -1.69 5.67
C LYS A 60 12.69 -1.26 6.24
N ASP A 61 13.69 -1.02 5.39
CA ASP A 61 15.04 -0.66 5.82
C ASP A 61 15.06 0.74 6.47
N ILE A 62 14.39 1.73 5.87
CA ILE A 62 14.25 3.08 6.47
C ILE A 62 13.52 3.02 7.81
N LEU A 63 12.45 2.23 7.91
CA LEU A 63 11.71 2.07 9.17
C LEU A 63 12.55 1.41 10.25
N LEU A 64 13.36 0.40 9.89
CA LEU A 64 14.29 -0.24 10.83
C LEU A 64 15.38 0.73 11.28
N GLU A 65 15.93 1.54 10.38
CA GLU A 65 16.91 2.57 10.71
C GLU A 65 16.32 3.62 11.66
N LEU A 66 15.12 4.13 11.38
CA LEU A 66 14.42 5.07 12.24
C LEU A 66 14.10 4.46 13.61
N PHE A 67 13.62 3.22 13.65
CA PHE A 67 13.33 2.51 14.90
C PHE A 67 14.60 2.36 15.74
N ASN A 68 15.70 1.91 15.15
CA ASN A 68 16.97 1.76 15.84
C ASN A 68 17.54 3.12 16.29
N ARG A 69 17.32 4.19 15.54
CA ARG A 69 17.73 5.54 15.92
C ARG A 69 16.91 6.12 17.08
N ILE A 70 15.64 5.74 17.21
CA ILE A 70 14.74 6.23 18.26
C ILE A 70 14.83 5.38 19.54
N ILE A 71 14.96 4.06 19.41
CA ILE A 71 14.95 3.11 20.55
C ILE A 71 16.36 2.66 20.94
N GLY A 72 17.31 2.66 20.00
CA GLY A 72 18.70 2.27 20.24
C GLY A 72 19.63 3.43 20.64
N ALA A 73 19.08 4.61 20.91
CA ALA A 73 19.74 5.72 21.62
C ALA A 73 19.31 5.69 23.09
#